data_AF-A0A7U9KPX5-F1
#
_entry.id   AF-A0A7U9KPX5-F1
#
_cell.length_a   1.000
_cell.length_b   1.000
_cell.length_c   1.000
_cell.angle_alpha   90.00
_cell.angle_beta   90.00
_cell.angle_gamma   90.00
#
_symmetry.space_group_name_H-M   'P 1'
#
loop_
_entity.id
_entity.type
_entity.pdbx_description
1 polymer ?
#
loop_
_entity_poly.entity_id
_entity_poly.type
_entity_poly.pdbx_seq_one_letter_code
_entity_poly.pdbx_strand_id
1 'polypeptide(L)'
;MTAVSQQPSLARILLAAPHTVILDEATSLLDPAAARHAEQALAAVFEGRTVISIAHRLHTAQDADRIAPVEHGQVVELGAHGELLAQDGIYAALWRSWQRAEAVPAQNVDPPRGRPPGRTWAAALCAPYRQNVLPEAAVSILAVPRRPNPLTIAAQPSKAHRLITADSRSRHRSAGAITPVHRCCDGSDTSAKTEEDTGMAAPPDLFSPARYDAVRRNREKAETLPAWCYTDDEWFQRETAKIFRPAWHFVDLDTSLPEPGTFLTTTLLGESVIVIRDREGGVRGFRNSCRHRGAELLGESQGSCRAIRCPYHSWTYDLDGTLLMAPGTETEYARSALGNLGLNLTPVPCASRHGMIYVNVSPKPPVPLDVYLGDYPERVAAPYQVSRMVCVRRLSYDLATNWKLYCEVEMETLHTKHIHRRSIGEQPVTAATTQGEWIAVVNTDQPTPALYPGSRSKGFPRTPGIYGPAEEGTYFSTVLPGSFIVTAPDCMWWIRKIPTAPGRLHTEVGYCFPRETVARPDFAELAEAYNARWDQVMDEDNQIVEVQYRGLRSSVPGCYTAEEPVVHRFDNWVLDRVLDEESP
;
A
#
# COMPACT_ATOMS: atom_id res chain seq x y z
N MET A 1 -1.05 -6.59 -10.52
CA MET A 1 -0.66 -5.31 -11.13
C MET A 1 -1.75 -4.89 -12.11
N THR A 2 -2.29 -3.68 -11.98
CA THR A 2 -3.26 -3.14 -12.93
C THR A 2 -2.55 -2.62 -14.19
N ALA A 3 -3.27 -2.55 -15.32
CA ALA A 3 -2.76 -2.10 -16.62
C ALA A 3 -2.00 -0.75 -16.58
N VAL A 4 -2.31 0.11 -15.61
CA VAL A 4 -1.79 1.47 -15.47
C VAL A 4 -0.40 1.50 -14.82
N SER A 5 -0.06 0.54 -13.93
CA SER A 5 1.25 0.51 -13.26
C SER A 5 2.38 -0.05 -14.12
N GLN A 6 2.07 -0.69 -15.26
CA GLN A 6 3.06 -1.23 -16.18
C GLN A 6 3.63 -0.18 -17.15
N GLN A 7 2.87 0.88 -17.45
CA GLN A 7 3.25 1.88 -18.45
C GLN A 7 4.52 2.67 -18.07
N PRO A 8 4.74 3.10 -16.81
CA PRO A 8 5.98 3.75 -16.41
C PRO A 8 7.20 2.82 -16.50
N SER A 9 7.03 1.53 -16.21
CA SER A 9 8.10 0.52 -16.31
C SER A 9 8.48 0.24 -17.76
N LEU A 10 7.49 0.09 -18.66
CA LEU A 10 7.74 -0.01 -20.10
C LEU A 10 8.41 1.26 -20.65
N ALA A 11 7.96 2.45 -20.22
CA ALA A 11 8.59 3.72 -20.62
C ALA A 11 10.05 3.83 -20.15
N ARG A 12 10.35 3.38 -18.92
CA ARG A 12 11.74 3.30 -18.40
C ARG A 12 12.59 2.32 -19.20
N ILE A 13 12.05 1.16 -19.59
CA ILE A 13 12.76 0.19 -20.43
C ILE A 13 13.02 0.79 -21.83
N LEU A 14 12.06 1.51 -22.40
CA LEU A 14 12.26 2.21 -23.68
C LEU A 14 13.36 3.27 -23.59
N LEU A 15 13.39 4.07 -22.52
CA LEU A 15 14.39 5.13 -22.31
C LEU A 15 15.78 4.60 -21.99
N ALA A 16 15.87 3.56 -21.15
CA ALA A 16 17.14 2.96 -20.77
C ALA A 16 17.79 2.15 -21.91
N ALA A 17 17.00 1.77 -22.92
CA ALA A 17 17.40 0.98 -24.08
C ALA A 17 18.34 -0.21 -23.74
N PRO A 18 17.99 -1.05 -22.75
CA PRO A 18 18.84 -2.16 -22.35
C PRO A 18 18.91 -3.21 -23.47
N HIS A 19 20.05 -3.89 -23.60
CA HIS A 19 20.21 -4.98 -24.57
C HIS A 19 19.34 -6.20 -24.24
N THR A 20 19.11 -6.46 -22.96
CA THR A 20 18.35 -7.62 -22.46
C THR A 20 17.25 -7.17 -21.50
N VAL A 21 16.04 -7.71 -21.66
CA VAL A 21 14.86 -7.41 -20.86
C VAL A 21 14.31 -8.71 -20.26
N ILE A 22 14.04 -8.73 -18.96
CA ILE A 22 13.39 -9.84 -18.27
C ILE A 22 11.99 -9.38 -17.85
N LEU A 23 10.97 -10.16 -18.18
CA LEU A 23 9.57 -9.84 -17.92
C LEU A 23 8.87 -11.02 -17.25
N ASP A 24 7.93 -10.71 -16.37
CA ASP A 24 6.97 -11.68 -15.83
C ASP A 24 5.61 -11.40 -16.48
N GLU A 25 4.94 -12.42 -17.00
CA GLU A 25 3.71 -12.27 -17.80
C GLU A 25 2.55 -11.78 -16.92
N ALA A 26 2.36 -10.46 -16.87
CA ALA A 26 1.31 -9.79 -16.12
C ALA A 26 0.21 -9.18 -17.02
N THR A 27 -0.12 -9.84 -18.13
CA THR A 27 -1.22 -9.45 -19.06
C THR A 27 -2.53 -10.21 -18.78
N SER A 28 -2.56 -11.08 -17.77
CA SER A 28 -3.67 -12.00 -17.53
C SER A 28 -4.99 -11.34 -17.10
N LEU A 29 -4.96 -10.06 -16.72
CA LEU A 29 -6.07 -9.26 -16.19
C LEU A 29 -6.57 -8.16 -17.16
N LEU A 30 -6.09 -8.10 -18.41
CA LEU A 30 -6.42 -7.02 -19.34
C LEU A 30 -7.68 -7.34 -20.17
N ASP A 31 -8.55 -6.35 -20.36
CA ASP A 31 -9.65 -6.42 -21.33
C ASP A 31 -9.11 -6.44 -22.79
N PRO A 32 -9.89 -6.87 -23.80
CA PRO A 32 -9.42 -7.03 -25.18
C PRO A 32 -8.95 -5.75 -25.90
N ALA A 33 -9.34 -4.57 -25.46
CA ALA A 33 -8.84 -3.29 -25.98
C ALA A 33 -7.56 -2.83 -25.25
N ALA A 34 -7.48 -3.07 -23.94
CA ALA A 34 -6.25 -2.86 -23.16
C ALA A 34 -5.13 -3.84 -23.55
N ALA A 35 -5.47 -5.10 -23.87
CA ALA A 35 -4.53 -6.11 -24.35
C ALA A 35 -3.86 -5.70 -25.67
N ARG A 36 -4.62 -5.19 -26.64
CA ARG A 36 -4.08 -4.71 -27.92
C ARG A 36 -3.16 -3.50 -27.78
N HIS A 37 -3.48 -2.56 -26.89
CA HIS A 37 -2.58 -1.43 -26.60
C HIS A 37 -1.32 -1.87 -25.85
N ALA A 38 -1.44 -2.81 -24.91
CA ALA A 38 -0.30 -3.39 -24.23
C ALA A 38 0.60 -4.16 -25.21
N GLU A 39 0.04 -4.98 -26.10
CA GLU A 39 0.76 -5.71 -27.14
C GLU A 39 1.53 -4.76 -28.08
N GLN A 40 0.95 -3.62 -28.47
CA GLN A 40 1.63 -2.60 -29.27
C GLN A 40 2.78 -1.92 -28.51
N ALA A 41 2.60 -1.62 -27.22
CA ALA A 41 3.65 -1.04 -26.39
C ALA A 41 4.79 -2.06 -26.11
N LEU A 42 4.44 -3.33 -25.93
CA LEU A 42 5.37 -4.45 -25.76
C LEU A 42 6.16 -4.72 -27.05
N ALA A 43 5.52 -4.63 -28.23
CA ALA A 43 6.20 -4.79 -29.51
C ALA A 43 7.35 -3.78 -29.69
N ALA A 44 7.14 -2.50 -29.32
CA ALA A 44 8.19 -1.49 -29.33
C ALA A 44 9.30 -1.76 -28.30
N VAL A 45 8.96 -2.43 -27.18
CA VAL A 45 9.96 -2.86 -26.18
C VAL A 45 10.77 -4.05 -26.66
N PHE A 46 10.20 -4.93 -27.48
CA PHE A 46 10.84 -6.16 -27.95
C PHE A 46 11.76 -5.95 -29.15
N GLU A 47 11.52 -4.91 -29.94
CA GLU A 47 12.28 -4.67 -31.16
C GLU A 47 13.78 -4.50 -30.88
N GLY A 48 14.59 -5.37 -31.50
CA GLY A 48 16.06 -5.32 -31.42
C GLY A 48 16.66 -5.77 -30.08
N ARG A 49 15.88 -6.31 -29.14
CA ARG A 49 16.34 -6.70 -27.80
C ARG A 49 16.26 -8.21 -27.56
N THR A 50 17.08 -8.70 -26.63
CA THR A 50 16.91 -10.05 -26.09
C THR A 50 15.85 -9.99 -24.98
N VAL A 51 14.74 -10.72 -25.12
CA VAL A 51 13.66 -10.73 -24.12
C VAL A 51 13.54 -12.11 -23.51
N ILE A 52 13.52 -12.16 -22.19
CA ILE A 52 13.30 -13.36 -21.40
C ILE A 52 11.99 -13.18 -20.65
N SER A 53 10.94 -13.91 -21.06
CA SER A 53 9.63 -13.82 -20.41
C SER A 53 9.36 -15.08 -19.59
N ILE A 54 8.88 -14.91 -18.37
CA ILE A 54 8.28 -15.99 -17.58
C ILE A 54 6.81 -16.09 -18.02
N ALA A 55 6.46 -17.16 -18.73
CA ALA A 55 5.14 -17.35 -19.29
C ALA A 55 4.23 -18.15 -18.34
N HIS A 56 3.05 -17.61 -18.06
CA HIS A 56 1.96 -18.27 -17.34
C HIS A 56 0.89 -18.81 -18.29
N ARG A 57 0.99 -18.51 -19.60
CA ARG A 57 0.09 -19.00 -20.65
C ARG A 57 0.83 -19.77 -21.73
N LEU A 58 0.24 -20.90 -22.15
CA LEU A 58 0.86 -21.78 -23.13
C LEU A 58 0.99 -21.15 -24.53
N HIS A 59 0.08 -20.25 -24.92
CA HIS A 59 0.19 -19.52 -26.20
C HIS A 59 1.39 -18.56 -26.22
N THR A 60 1.66 -17.87 -25.11
CA THR A 60 2.84 -17.00 -24.98
C THR A 60 4.13 -17.79 -25.10
N ALA A 61 4.14 -19.00 -24.53
CA ALA A 61 5.23 -19.95 -24.75
C ALA A 61 5.31 -20.41 -26.22
N GLN A 62 4.20 -20.72 -26.87
CA GLN A 62 4.16 -21.17 -28.28
C GLN A 62 4.76 -20.14 -29.24
N ASP A 63 4.49 -18.85 -29.03
CA ASP A 63 4.94 -17.76 -29.91
C ASP A 63 6.43 -17.40 -29.72
N ALA A 64 7.11 -18.04 -28.78
CA ALA A 64 8.53 -17.88 -28.53
C ALA A 64 9.42 -18.58 -29.59
N ASP A 65 10.56 -17.97 -29.91
CA ASP A 65 11.75 -18.57 -30.53
C ASP A 65 12.24 -19.80 -29.78
N ARG A 66 12.33 -19.68 -28.44
CA ARG A 66 12.88 -20.70 -27.55
C ARG A 66 12.01 -20.78 -26.31
N ILE A 67 11.72 -22.01 -25.93
CA ILE A 67 10.94 -22.38 -24.76
C ILE A 67 11.86 -23.18 -23.86
N ALA A 68 11.93 -22.80 -22.58
CA ALA A 68 12.69 -23.51 -21.56
C ALA A 68 11.77 -23.88 -20.39
N PRO A 69 11.18 -25.08 -20.36
CA PRO A 69 10.49 -25.61 -19.19
C PRO A 69 11.47 -25.77 -18.02
N VAL A 70 11.05 -25.33 -16.84
CA VAL A 70 11.84 -25.33 -15.61
C VAL A 70 11.16 -26.21 -14.57
N GLU A 71 11.73 -27.35 -14.25
CA GLU A 71 11.23 -28.26 -13.21
C GLU A 71 12.23 -28.33 -12.04
N HIS A 72 11.74 -28.21 -10.80
CA HIS A 72 12.59 -28.17 -9.59
C HIS A 72 13.73 -27.13 -9.66
N GLY A 73 13.49 -25.99 -10.33
CA GLY A 73 14.47 -24.91 -10.48
C GLY A 73 15.56 -25.17 -11.52
N GLN A 74 15.44 -26.22 -12.34
CA GLN A 74 16.38 -26.54 -13.43
C GLN A 74 15.67 -26.48 -14.78
N VAL A 75 16.35 -25.94 -15.80
CA VAL A 75 15.86 -26.00 -17.19
C VAL A 75 15.99 -27.46 -17.66
N VAL A 76 14.86 -28.12 -17.86
CA VAL A 76 14.81 -29.55 -18.23
C VAL A 76 14.77 -29.76 -19.73
N GLU A 77 14.26 -28.79 -20.49
CA GLU A 77 14.19 -28.80 -21.95
C GLU A 77 14.52 -27.41 -22.51
N LEU A 78 15.02 -27.34 -23.74
CA LEU A 78 15.24 -26.08 -24.44
C LEU A 78 15.10 -26.27 -25.96
N GLY A 79 14.13 -25.61 -26.57
CA GLY A 79 13.92 -25.74 -28.02
C GLY A 79 12.81 -24.83 -28.54
N ALA A 80 12.63 -24.80 -29.85
CA ALA A 80 11.46 -24.18 -30.45
C ALA A 80 10.21 -25.03 -30.19
N HIS A 81 9.02 -24.43 -30.22
CA HIS A 81 7.73 -25.12 -30.00
C HIS A 81 7.61 -26.46 -30.76
N GLY A 82 7.86 -26.46 -32.06
CA GLY A 82 7.76 -27.67 -32.88
C GLY A 82 8.81 -28.74 -32.53
N GLU A 83 10.01 -28.34 -32.12
CA GLU A 83 11.07 -29.26 -31.71
C GLU A 83 10.71 -29.95 -30.39
N LEU A 84 10.20 -29.19 -29.41
CA LEU A 84 9.78 -29.72 -28.13
C LEU A 84 8.54 -30.62 -28.24
N LEU A 85 7.61 -30.30 -29.15
CA LEU A 85 6.48 -31.19 -29.44
C LEU A 85 6.92 -32.52 -30.06
N ALA A 86 7.95 -32.49 -30.91
CA ALA A 86 8.50 -33.69 -31.54
C ALA A 86 9.34 -34.55 -30.57
N GLN A 87 9.94 -33.94 -29.55
CA GLN A 87 10.70 -34.62 -28.51
C GLN A 87 9.81 -35.39 -27.51
N ASP A 88 8.49 -35.15 -27.51
CA ASP A 88 7.52 -35.82 -26.64
C ASP A 88 7.83 -35.72 -25.13
N GLY A 89 8.43 -34.59 -24.72
CA GLY A 89 8.83 -34.31 -23.34
C GLY A 89 7.76 -33.62 -22.48
N ILE A 90 8.18 -33.00 -21.38
CA ILE A 90 7.33 -32.31 -20.41
C ILE A 90 6.52 -31.19 -21.06
N TYR A 91 7.13 -30.45 -21.99
CA TYR A 91 6.42 -29.40 -22.73
C TYR A 91 5.31 -29.98 -23.61
N ALA A 92 5.58 -31.09 -24.31
CA ALA A 92 4.58 -31.76 -25.15
C ALA A 92 3.42 -32.32 -24.33
N ALA A 93 3.70 -32.87 -23.14
CA ALA A 93 2.68 -33.34 -22.21
C ALA A 93 1.77 -32.19 -21.72
N LEU A 94 2.37 -31.06 -21.32
CA LEU A 94 1.65 -29.84 -20.93
C LEU A 94 0.78 -29.32 -22.09
N TRP A 95 1.34 -29.26 -23.30
CA TRP A 95 0.65 -28.80 -24.51
C TRP A 95 -0.58 -29.63 -24.86
N ARG A 96 -0.48 -30.96 -24.83
CA ARG A 96 -1.62 -31.85 -25.12
C ARG A 96 -2.68 -31.86 -24.02
N SER A 97 -2.29 -31.63 -22.77
CA SER A 97 -3.26 -31.49 -21.67
C SER A 97 -4.11 -30.22 -21.88
N TRP A 98 -3.44 -29.12 -22.22
CA TRP A 98 -4.09 -27.85 -22.51
C TRP A 98 -5.04 -27.93 -23.72
N GLN A 99 -4.61 -28.51 -24.85
CA GLN A 99 -5.48 -28.68 -26.02
C GLN A 99 -6.72 -29.55 -25.75
N ARG A 100 -6.61 -30.58 -24.88
CA ARG A 100 -7.75 -31.42 -24.49
C ARG A 100 -8.76 -30.66 -23.63
N ALA A 101 -8.31 -29.70 -22.83
CA ALA A 101 -9.17 -28.82 -22.04
C ALA A 101 -9.93 -27.78 -22.89
N GLU A 102 -9.40 -27.40 -24.06
CA GLU A 102 -10.11 -26.53 -25.02
C GLU A 102 -11.12 -27.29 -25.91
N ALA A 103 -10.95 -28.60 -26.09
CA ALA A 103 -11.73 -29.41 -27.03
C ALA A 103 -13.10 -29.92 -26.51
N VAL A 104 -13.58 -29.50 -25.33
CA VAL A 104 -14.89 -29.91 -24.80
C VAL A 104 -16.00 -29.00 -25.37
N PRO A 105 -16.93 -29.50 -26.21
CA PRO A 105 -18.02 -28.68 -26.74
C PRO A 105 -19.08 -28.42 -25.66
N ALA A 106 -19.64 -27.22 -25.64
CA ALA A 106 -20.83 -26.89 -24.87
C ALA A 106 -22.02 -27.79 -25.30
N GLN A 107 -22.62 -28.52 -24.36
CA GLN A 107 -23.85 -29.25 -24.60
C GLN A 107 -25.04 -28.29 -24.69
N ASN A 108 -25.85 -28.47 -25.74
CA ASN A 108 -27.02 -27.68 -26.11
C ASN A 108 -28.07 -27.57 -24.99
N VAL A 109 -28.47 -26.33 -24.69
CA VAL A 109 -29.79 -26.03 -24.10
C VAL A 109 -30.62 -25.40 -25.22
N ASP A 110 -31.74 -26.02 -25.59
CA ASP A 110 -32.62 -25.55 -26.66
C ASP A 110 -33.29 -24.19 -26.31
N PRO A 111 -33.31 -23.20 -27.23
CA PRO A 111 -34.08 -21.97 -27.07
C PRO A 111 -35.51 -22.10 -27.65
N PRO A 112 -36.52 -21.39 -27.09
CA PRO A 112 -37.88 -21.38 -27.63
C PRO A 112 -37.97 -20.59 -28.95
N ARG A 113 -38.83 -21.06 -29.86
CA ARG A 113 -39.01 -20.56 -31.23
C ARG A 113 -39.96 -19.36 -31.30
N GLY A 114 -39.62 -18.34 -32.09
CA GLY A 114 -40.54 -17.34 -32.65
C GLY A 114 -39.89 -15.99 -33.04
N ARG A 115 -39.81 -15.70 -34.35
CA ARG A 115 -39.39 -14.41 -34.98
C ARG A 115 -40.61 -13.83 -35.74
N PRO A 116 -40.71 -12.53 -36.15
CA PRO A 116 -39.84 -11.95 -37.21
C PRO A 116 -39.67 -10.39 -37.08
N PRO A 117 -39.32 -9.57 -38.11
CA PRO A 117 -38.13 -8.72 -38.06
C PRO A 117 -38.39 -7.19 -38.19
N GLY A 118 -37.58 -6.35 -37.53
CA GLY A 118 -37.61 -4.90 -37.73
C GLY A 118 -36.46 -4.14 -37.09
N ARG A 119 -35.56 -3.62 -37.94
CA ARG A 119 -34.64 -2.45 -37.79
C ARG A 119 -33.89 -2.21 -36.44
N THR A 120 -32.57 -2.42 -36.53
CA THR A 120 -31.42 -1.59 -36.07
C THR A 120 -31.09 -1.36 -34.57
N TRP A 121 -29.80 -1.62 -34.27
CA TRP A 121 -28.86 -1.18 -33.21
C TRP A 121 -28.74 -1.97 -31.88
N ALA A 122 -27.47 -2.28 -31.57
CA ALA A 122 -26.85 -2.55 -30.25
C ALA A 122 -27.13 -3.86 -29.50
N ALA A 123 -26.06 -4.32 -28.82
CA ALA A 123 -25.96 -5.35 -27.78
C ALA A 123 -26.08 -6.85 -28.17
N ALA A 124 -24.95 -7.55 -28.04
CA ALA A 124 -24.93 -8.94 -27.57
C ALA A 124 -23.82 -9.08 -26.51
N LEU A 125 -24.29 -9.18 -25.27
CA LEU A 125 -23.54 -9.44 -24.05
C LEU A 125 -23.08 -10.90 -23.97
N CYS A 126 -22.01 -11.09 -23.17
CA CYS A 126 -21.77 -12.22 -22.28
C CYS A 126 -21.69 -13.64 -22.87
N ALA A 127 -20.45 -14.09 -23.07
CA ALA A 127 -20.07 -15.45 -22.69
C ALA A 127 -18.94 -15.35 -21.65
N PRO A 128 -19.04 -16.01 -20.47
CA PRO A 128 -17.97 -16.01 -19.48
C PRO A 128 -16.79 -16.82 -20.02
N TYR A 129 -15.66 -16.16 -20.22
CA TYR A 129 -14.38 -16.78 -20.55
C TYR A 129 -13.91 -17.57 -19.33
N ARG A 130 -14.03 -18.91 -19.36
CA ARG A 130 -13.47 -19.78 -18.32
C ARG A 130 -11.95 -19.76 -18.43
N GLN A 131 -11.30 -19.17 -17.43
CA GLN A 131 -9.85 -19.24 -17.27
C GLN A 131 -9.45 -20.68 -16.89
N ASN A 132 -8.91 -21.44 -17.83
CA ASN A 132 -8.19 -22.67 -17.50
C ASN A 132 -6.80 -22.27 -16.98
N VAL A 133 -6.70 -22.11 -15.67
CA VAL A 133 -5.42 -22.01 -14.94
C VAL A 133 -4.72 -23.37 -15.07
N LEU A 134 -3.42 -23.36 -15.38
CA LEU A 134 -2.61 -24.58 -15.40
C LEU A 134 -2.70 -25.26 -14.03
N PRO A 135 -2.93 -26.58 -13.93
CA PRO A 135 -2.73 -27.27 -12.66
C PRO A 135 -1.29 -27.04 -12.20
N GLU A 136 -1.06 -26.84 -10.91
CA GLU A 136 0.24 -26.65 -10.24
C GLU A 136 1.17 -27.88 -10.42
N ALA A 137 1.50 -28.23 -11.65
CA ALA A 137 2.69 -29.00 -11.96
C ALA A 137 3.85 -28.00 -11.95
N ALA A 138 4.90 -28.33 -11.20
CA ALA A 138 6.06 -27.49 -10.87
C ALA A 138 6.95 -27.10 -12.07
N VAL A 139 6.35 -26.54 -13.13
CA VAL A 139 7.00 -26.24 -14.40
C VAL A 139 6.79 -24.77 -14.79
N SER A 140 7.79 -23.92 -14.58
CA SER A 140 7.80 -22.55 -15.11
C SER A 140 8.29 -22.56 -16.55
N ILE A 141 7.73 -21.73 -17.43
CA ILE A 141 8.17 -21.68 -18.83
C ILE A 141 8.90 -20.37 -19.11
N LEU A 142 10.15 -20.47 -19.58
CA LEU A 142 10.90 -19.33 -20.10
C LEU A 142 10.67 -19.19 -21.61
N ALA A 143 10.21 -18.05 -22.07
CA ALA A 143 9.89 -17.76 -23.47
C ALA A 143 10.76 -16.60 -24.02
N VAL A 144 11.36 -16.79 -25.20
CA VAL A 144 12.14 -15.77 -25.93
C VAL A 144 11.42 -15.43 -27.25
N PRO A 145 10.93 -14.21 -27.54
CA PRO A 145 10.06 -13.92 -28.70
C PRO A 145 10.77 -13.63 -30.05
N ARG A 146 10.10 -14.00 -31.16
CA ARG A 146 10.54 -13.87 -32.57
C ARG A 146 10.89 -12.46 -33.03
N ARG A 147 12.01 -12.33 -33.76
CA ARG A 147 12.34 -11.13 -34.57
C ARG A 147 11.31 -10.91 -35.70
N PRO A 148 10.83 -9.68 -35.95
CA PRO A 148 10.27 -9.33 -37.24
C PRO A 148 11.39 -9.21 -38.30
N ASN A 149 11.15 -9.75 -39.50
CA ASN A 149 12.09 -9.79 -40.62
C ASN A 149 12.35 -8.35 -41.17
N PRO A 150 13.56 -7.99 -41.64
CA PRO A 150 13.91 -6.60 -41.93
C PRO A 150 13.51 -6.18 -43.35
N LEU A 151 12.86 -5.03 -43.48
CA LEU A 151 12.79 -4.28 -44.73
C LEU A 151 13.79 -3.12 -44.70
N THR A 152 14.88 -3.33 -45.44
CA THR A 152 15.70 -2.38 -46.21
C THR A 152 15.71 -0.90 -45.79
N ILE A 153 16.80 -0.45 -45.17
CA ILE A 153 17.22 0.96 -45.22
C ILE A 153 18.66 1.04 -45.73
N ALA A 154 18.81 1.77 -46.83
CA ALA A 154 20.05 2.02 -47.54
C ALA A 154 21.06 2.80 -46.68
N ALA A 155 22.32 2.48 -46.86
CA ALA A 155 23.47 3.10 -46.22
C ALA A 155 23.61 4.59 -46.55
N GLN A 156 23.95 5.39 -45.54
CA GLN A 156 24.79 6.58 -45.72
C GLN A 156 25.81 6.71 -44.57
N PRO A 157 27.04 7.20 -44.85
CA PRO A 157 28.19 6.94 -44.00
C PRO A 157 28.45 8.01 -42.94
N SER A 158 29.09 7.56 -41.87
CA SER A 158 29.65 8.30 -40.75
C SER A 158 30.50 9.53 -41.13
N LYS A 159 30.38 10.60 -40.34
CA LYS A 159 31.47 11.57 -40.13
C LYS A 159 31.89 11.59 -38.67
N ALA A 160 33.14 11.20 -38.44
CA ALA A 160 33.87 11.32 -37.20
C ALA A 160 34.45 12.74 -37.04
N HIS A 161 34.48 13.25 -35.81
CA HIS A 161 35.50 14.20 -35.32
C HIS A 161 35.68 13.97 -33.81
N ARG A 162 36.74 13.25 -33.44
CA ARG A 162 38.02 13.75 -32.86
C ARG A 162 37.90 14.23 -31.41
N LEU A 163 38.35 13.32 -30.51
CA LEU A 163 38.82 13.63 -29.17
C LEU A 163 40.00 14.62 -29.22
N ILE A 164 39.98 15.60 -28.32
CA ILE A 164 41.16 16.35 -27.90
C ILE A 164 41.36 16.08 -26.41
N THR A 165 42.46 15.41 -26.09
CA THR A 165 43.08 15.36 -24.77
C THR A 165 44.00 16.58 -24.61
N ALA A 166 44.05 17.15 -23.41
CA ALA A 166 45.19 17.94 -22.97
C ALA A 166 45.30 17.89 -21.45
N ASP A 167 46.45 17.40 -21.00
CA ASP A 167 46.88 17.33 -19.61
C ASP A 167 47.82 18.52 -19.27
N SER A 168 47.77 18.88 -17.99
CA SER A 168 48.73 19.56 -17.11
C SER A 168 49.53 20.81 -17.55
N ARG A 169 49.43 21.87 -16.72
CA ARG A 169 50.55 22.33 -15.85
C ARG A 169 50.13 23.41 -14.83
N SER A 170 50.75 23.26 -13.65
CA SER A 170 50.66 24.01 -12.40
C SER A 170 50.83 25.54 -12.44
N ARG A 171 50.31 26.22 -11.41
CA ARG A 171 51.04 27.24 -10.62
C ARG A 171 50.41 27.47 -9.23
N HIS A 172 51.26 27.45 -8.22
CA HIS A 172 51.02 27.77 -6.81
C HIS A 172 50.50 29.20 -6.56
N ARG A 173 49.71 29.38 -5.49
CA ARG A 173 49.94 30.39 -4.43
C ARG A 173 49.06 30.20 -3.18
N SER A 174 49.75 29.89 -2.07
CA SER A 174 49.60 30.42 -0.69
C SER A 174 48.24 30.47 0.04
N ALA A 175 48.12 29.51 0.98
CA ALA A 175 47.65 29.56 2.36
C ALA A 175 47.01 30.85 2.94
N GLY A 176 45.82 30.67 3.50
CA GLY A 176 45.23 31.46 4.58
C GLY A 176 44.56 30.51 5.58
N ALA A 177 45.04 30.53 6.82
CA ALA A 177 44.62 29.65 7.91
C ALA A 177 43.17 29.91 8.35
N ILE A 178 42.40 28.83 8.58
CA ILE A 178 41.11 28.88 9.28
C ILE A 178 41.30 28.20 10.63
N THR A 179 41.15 28.98 11.68
CA THR A 179 41.22 28.61 13.10
C THR A 179 40.04 27.72 13.50
N PRO A 180 40.21 26.63 14.26
CA PRO A 180 39.09 25.94 14.89
C PRO A 180 38.61 26.72 16.12
N VAL A 181 37.30 26.88 16.24
CA VAL A 181 36.63 27.54 17.37
C VAL A 181 36.80 26.70 18.65
N HIS A 182 37.13 27.39 19.74
CA HIS A 182 37.41 26.87 21.07
C HIS A 182 36.33 25.93 21.60
N ARG A 183 36.77 24.75 22.03
CA ARG A 183 36.12 23.87 23.01
C ARG A 183 36.41 24.46 24.40
N CYS A 184 35.38 24.95 25.10
CA CYS A 184 35.44 25.25 26.52
C CYS A 184 34.77 24.11 27.28
N CYS A 185 35.55 23.41 28.13
CA CYS A 185 35.20 22.89 29.45
C CYS A 185 36.36 22.02 29.93
N ASP A 186 37.23 22.59 30.77
CA ASP A 186 38.15 21.85 31.63
C ASP A 186 37.39 21.31 32.84
N GLY A 187 37.78 20.12 33.32
CA GLY A 187 37.39 19.63 34.64
C GLY A 187 37.27 18.11 34.79
N SER A 188 38.43 17.43 34.74
CA SER A 188 38.77 16.16 35.43
C SER A 188 37.66 15.23 35.94
N ASP A 189 37.53 14.05 35.33
CA ASP A 189 37.69 12.80 36.09
C ASP A 189 38.12 11.66 35.16
N THR A 190 39.19 10.97 35.55
CA THR A 190 39.80 9.87 34.79
C THR A 190 39.53 8.56 35.52
N SER A 191 38.62 7.74 35.00
CA SER A 191 38.70 6.29 35.19
C SER A 191 37.98 5.53 34.07
N ALA A 192 38.71 4.56 33.50
CA ALA A 192 38.28 3.43 32.68
C ALA A 192 37.27 3.69 31.54
N LYS A 193 37.78 4.12 30.38
CA LYS A 193 37.12 3.86 29.10
C LYS A 193 37.34 2.39 28.72
N THR A 194 36.35 1.55 28.96
CA THR A 194 36.19 0.28 28.26
C THR A 194 35.78 0.57 26.81
N GLU A 195 36.17 -0.35 25.94
CA GLU A 195 36.14 -0.31 24.48
C GLU A 195 34.77 0.09 23.88
N GLU A 196 34.86 0.74 22.72
CA GLU A 196 33.81 1.43 21.97
C GLU A 196 32.53 0.60 21.75
N ASP A 197 31.47 0.95 22.47
CA ASP A 197 30.09 0.64 22.07
C ASP A 197 29.70 1.65 20.98
N THR A 198 30.03 1.32 19.72
CA THR A 198 29.44 2.01 18.58
C THR A 198 27.93 1.79 18.70
N GLY A 199 27.14 2.79 19.15
CA GLY A 199 25.69 2.72 19.40
C GLY A 199 24.81 2.42 18.18
N MET A 200 25.31 1.58 17.28
CA MET A 200 24.76 1.10 16.03
C MET A 200 24.18 -0.31 16.15
N ALA A 201 24.62 -1.12 17.12
CA ALA A 201 24.10 -2.47 17.36
C ALA A 201 23.10 -2.48 18.52
N ALA A 202 22.05 -3.30 18.43
CA ALA A 202 21.10 -3.47 19.51
C ALA A 202 21.81 -4.03 20.77
N PRO A 203 21.65 -3.41 21.94
CA PRO A 203 22.27 -3.88 23.17
C PRO A 203 21.59 -5.16 23.69
N PRO A 204 22.30 -5.98 24.49
CA PRO A 204 21.78 -7.26 25.01
C PRO A 204 20.56 -7.13 25.95
N ASP A 205 20.34 -5.98 26.56
CA ASP A 205 19.20 -5.64 27.43
C ASP A 205 18.33 -4.55 26.78
N LEU A 206 17.96 -4.77 25.52
CA LEU A 206 17.21 -3.87 24.65
C LEU A 206 15.98 -3.20 25.30
N PHE A 207 15.29 -3.89 26.22
CA PHE A 207 14.06 -3.41 26.85
C PHE A 207 14.25 -2.84 28.27
N SER A 208 15.48 -2.61 28.71
CA SER A 208 15.77 -1.98 30.00
C SER A 208 15.35 -0.50 29.99
N PRO A 209 14.44 -0.03 30.87
CA PRO A 209 13.99 1.36 30.91
C PRO A 209 15.12 2.39 31.04
N ALA A 210 16.15 2.09 31.85
CA ALA A 210 17.27 2.98 32.10
C ALA A 210 18.04 3.39 30.83
N ARG A 211 17.96 2.59 29.75
CA ARG A 211 18.58 2.92 28.45
C ARG A 211 17.92 4.11 27.76
N TYR A 212 16.67 4.39 28.11
CA TYR A 212 15.84 5.40 27.47
C TYR A 212 15.66 6.65 28.34
N ASP A 213 16.36 6.75 29.47
CA ASP A 213 16.34 7.92 30.37
C ASP A 213 16.65 9.23 29.63
N ALA A 214 17.53 9.20 28.63
CA ALA A 214 17.86 10.37 27.82
C ALA A 214 16.69 10.82 26.92
N VAL A 215 15.90 9.88 26.39
CA VAL A 215 14.69 10.16 25.60
C VAL A 215 13.56 10.73 26.48
N ARG A 216 13.49 10.25 27.72
CA ARG A 216 12.48 10.61 28.73
C ARG A 216 12.65 12.02 29.32
N ARG A 217 13.79 12.68 29.10
CA ARG A 217 14.04 14.04 29.60
C ARG A 217 13.04 15.04 29.00
N ASN A 218 12.95 16.22 29.60
CA ASN A 218 12.28 17.35 28.95
C ASN A 218 12.89 17.56 27.56
N ARG A 219 12.03 17.80 26.56
CA ARG A 219 12.36 17.89 25.13
C ARG A 219 13.66 18.66 24.84
N GLU A 220 13.90 19.80 25.49
CA GLU A 220 15.08 20.65 25.27
C GLU A 220 16.42 19.97 25.63
N LYS A 221 16.37 18.88 26.39
CA LYS A 221 17.51 18.08 26.85
C LYS A 221 17.38 16.60 26.47
N ALA A 222 16.33 16.26 25.73
CA ALA A 222 16.04 14.89 25.35
C ALA A 222 16.81 14.49 24.10
N GLU A 223 17.16 13.21 24.04
CA GLU A 223 17.73 12.58 22.86
C GLU A 223 16.61 11.90 22.05
N THR A 224 16.76 11.84 20.73
CA THR A 224 15.83 11.07 19.88
C THR A 224 15.92 9.57 20.20
N LEU A 225 14.95 8.78 19.74
CA LEU A 225 15.05 7.32 19.87
C LEU A 225 16.37 6.80 19.26
N PRO A 226 17.04 5.83 19.91
CA PRO A 226 18.20 5.17 19.33
C PRO A 226 17.91 4.41 18.03
N ALA A 227 18.93 4.24 17.20
CA ALA A 227 18.80 3.61 15.88
C ALA A 227 18.18 2.19 15.90
N TRP A 228 18.47 1.40 16.95
CA TRP A 228 17.93 0.05 17.10
C TRP A 228 16.40 0.04 17.29
N CYS A 229 15.80 1.09 17.86
CA CYS A 229 14.33 1.19 17.96
C CYS A 229 13.65 1.22 16.58
N TYR A 230 14.38 1.50 15.51
CA TYR A 230 13.86 1.54 14.15
C TYR A 230 14.29 0.34 13.30
N THR A 231 15.38 -0.34 13.68
CA THR A 231 16.08 -1.28 12.80
C THR A 231 16.14 -2.69 13.35
N ASP A 232 15.94 -2.87 14.65
CA ASP A 232 16.03 -4.17 15.32
C ASP A 232 14.76 -5.01 15.18
N ASP A 233 14.94 -6.30 14.92
CA ASP A 233 13.84 -7.26 14.72
C ASP A 233 13.11 -7.59 16.03
N GLU A 234 13.82 -7.70 17.16
CA GLU A 234 13.21 -8.00 18.46
C GLU A 234 12.39 -6.82 18.95
N TRP A 235 12.90 -5.59 18.78
CA TRP A 235 12.14 -4.37 19.02
C TRP A 235 10.84 -4.34 18.20
N PHE A 236 10.95 -4.59 16.88
CA PHE A 236 9.80 -4.58 15.98
C PHE A 236 8.76 -5.65 16.33
N GLN A 237 9.19 -6.85 16.72
CA GLN A 237 8.30 -7.90 17.19
C GLN A 237 7.54 -7.45 18.45
N ARG A 238 8.22 -6.76 19.37
CA ARG A 238 7.59 -6.22 20.58
C ARG A 238 6.62 -5.09 20.29
N GLU A 239 6.95 -4.18 19.37
CA GLU A 239 6.02 -3.17 18.86
C GLU A 239 4.78 -3.82 18.24
N THR A 240 4.98 -4.84 17.40
CA THR A 240 3.88 -5.58 16.78
C THR A 240 2.96 -6.20 17.83
N ALA A 241 3.54 -6.83 18.86
CA ALA A 241 2.79 -7.50 19.91
C ALA A 241 2.06 -6.54 20.86
N LYS A 242 2.71 -5.44 21.26
CA LYS A 242 2.22 -4.53 22.30
C LYS A 242 1.52 -3.27 21.78
N ILE A 243 1.79 -2.88 20.54
CA ILE A 243 1.22 -1.68 19.92
C ILE A 243 0.20 -2.09 18.85
N PHE A 244 0.64 -2.77 17.78
CA PHE A 244 -0.22 -2.98 16.62
C PHE A 244 -1.30 -4.03 16.82
N ARG A 245 -0.98 -5.18 17.41
CA ARG A 245 -1.97 -6.24 17.68
C ARG A 245 -3.13 -5.79 18.58
N PRO A 246 -2.91 -5.04 19.68
CA PRO A 246 -4.01 -4.54 20.51
C PRO A 246 -4.70 -3.29 19.95
N ALA A 247 -4.11 -2.58 18.97
CA ALA A 247 -4.66 -1.35 18.41
C ALA A 247 -5.89 -1.56 17.53
N TRP A 248 -6.76 -0.55 17.52
CA TRP A 248 -7.78 -0.38 16.49
C TRP A 248 -7.19 0.31 15.27
N HIS A 249 -7.31 -0.33 14.11
CA HIS A 249 -6.80 0.17 12.83
C HIS A 249 -7.95 0.76 12.02
N PHE A 250 -7.81 2.00 11.57
CA PHE A 250 -8.69 2.54 10.55
C PHE A 250 -8.55 1.69 9.28
N VAL A 251 -9.66 1.40 8.61
CA VAL A 251 -9.67 0.63 7.36
C VAL A 251 -10.16 1.47 6.20
N ASP A 252 -11.34 2.07 6.32
CA ASP A 252 -11.94 2.91 5.29
C ASP A 252 -13.11 3.72 5.87
N LEU A 253 -13.81 4.45 5.01
CA LEU A 253 -15.03 5.18 5.32
C LEU A 253 -16.27 4.31 5.12
N ASP A 254 -17.34 4.61 5.86
CA ASP A 254 -18.66 3.97 5.69
C ASP A 254 -19.20 4.09 4.26
N THR A 255 -18.86 5.18 3.57
CA THR A 255 -19.27 5.45 2.19
C THR A 255 -18.67 4.47 1.18
N SER A 256 -17.60 3.76 1.55
CA SER A 256 -17.03 2.67 0.76
C SER A 256 -17.86 1.38 0.85
N LEU A 257 -18.79 1.31 1.81
CA LEU A 257 -19.75 0.22 1.96
C LEU A 257 -21.18 0.79 1.85
N PRO A 258 -21.67 1.22 0.69
CA PRO A 258 -22.95 1.94 0.59
C PRO A 258 -24.19 1.04 0.83
N GLU A 259 -24.11 -0.24 0.47
CA GLU A 259 -25.26 -1.15 0.45
C GLU A 259 -24.94 -2.50 1.12
N PRO A 260 -25.93 -3.23 1.64
CA PRO A 260 -25.73 -4.60 2.12
C PRO A 260 -25.01 -5.48 1.11
N GLY A 261 -23.99 -6.20 1.58
CA GLY A 261 -23.18 -7.10 0.78
C GLY A 261 -22.01 -6.43 0.07
N THR A 262 -21.92 -5.10 0.08
CA THR A 262 -20.67 -4.41 -0.29
C THR A 262 -19.59 -4.72 0.74
N PHE A 263 -18.39 -5.00 0.26
CA PHE A 263 -17.27 -5.40 1.09
C PHE A 263 -15.95 -4.76 0.64
N LEU A 264 -15.01 -4.74 1.56
CA LEU A 264 -13.59 -4.46 1.36
C LEU A 264 -12.78 -5.62 1.93
N THR A 265 -11.60 -5.89 1.36
CA THR A 265 -10.61 -6.75 1.99
C THR A 265 -9.34 -5.96 2.29
N THR A 266 -8.73 -6.25 3.43
CA THR A 266 -7.49 -5.60 3.88
C THR A 266 -6.60 -6.64 4.55
N THR A 267 -5.29 -6.48 4.41
CA THR A 267 -4.30 -7.27 5.17
C THR A 267 -3.78 -6.43 6.32
N LEU A 268 -3.89 -6.92 7.55
CA LEU A 268 -3.39 -6.25 8.75
C LEU A 268 -2.49 -7.23 9.51
N LEU A 269 -1.21 -6.87 9.69
CA LEU A 269 -0.22 -7.71 10.39
C LEU A 269 -0.16 -9.15 9.87
N GLY A 270 -0.25 -9.31 8.55
CA GLY A 270 -0.26 -10.62 7.86
C GLY A 270 -1.60 -11.36 7.91
N GLU A 271 -2.64 -10.80 8.52
CA GLU A 271 -3.98 -11.40 8.58
C GLU A 271 -4.92 -10.75 7.55
N SER A 272 -5.47 -11.55 6.61
CA SER A 272 -6.46 -11.10 5.63
C SER A 272 -7.85 -11.02 6.28
N VAL A 273 -8.49 -9.85 6.18
CA VAL A 273 -9.76 -9.51 6.83
C VAL A 273 -10.78 -9.05 5.79
N ILE A 274 -12.01 -9.57 5.89
CA ILE A 274 -13.19 -9.07 5.20
C ILE A 274 -13.88 -8.04 6.09
N VAL A 275 -14.20 -6.87 5.55
CA VAL A 275 -15.10 -5.90 6.15
C VAL A 275 -16.31 -5.77 5.24
N ILE A 276 -17.51 -6.04 5.74
CA ILE A 276 -18.74 -6.14 4.92
C ILE A 276 -19.92 -5.47 5.61
N ARG A 277 -20.81 -4.84 4.84
CA ARG A 277 -22.11 -4.39 5.36
C ARG A 277 -23.11 -5.54 5.34
N ASP A 278 -23.68 -5.88 6.49
CA ASP A 278 -24.70 -6.92 6.60
C ASP A 278 -26.08 -6.45 6.12
N ARG A 279 -27.07 -7.35 6.19
CA ARG A 279 -28.45 -7.08 5.76
C ARG A 279 -29.18 -6.08 6.65
N GLU A 280 -28.76 -5.94 7.90
CA GLU A 280 -29.31 -5.00 8.88
C GLU A 280 -28.65 -3.61 8.76
N GLY A 281 -27.64 -3.48 7.90
CA GLY A 281 -26.88 -2.27 7.68
C GLY A 281 -25.68 -2.12 8.62
N GLY A 282 -25.41 -3.09 9.50
CA GLY A 282 -24.25 -3.12 10.38
C GLY A 282 -22.95 -3.45 9.61
N VAL A 283 -21.83 -2.89 10.05
CA VAL A 283 -20.50 -3.24 9.53
C VAL A 283 -19.95 -4.43 10.32
N ARG A 284 -19.57 -5.50 9.63
CA ARG A 284 -19.03 -6.75 10.19
C ARG A 284 -17.61 -6.97 9.70
N GLY A 285 -16.78 -7.55 10.58
CA GLY A 285 -15.43 -7.99 10.27
C GLY A 285 -15.29 -9.51 10.40
N PHE A 286 -14.62 -10.16 9.45
CA PHE A 286 -14.33 -11.60 9.49
C PHE A 286 -12.91 -11.90 9.03
N ARG A 287 -12.31 -12.97 9.56
CA ARG A 287 -11.11 -13.55 8.94
C ARG A 287 -11.47 -14.01 7.52
N ASN A 288 -10.67 -13.63 6.53
CA ASN A 288 -10.87 -14.01 5.13
C ASN A 288 -10.39 -15.45 4.87
N SER A 289 -10.94 -16.41 5.61
CA SER A 289 -10.51 -17.80 5.56
C SER A 289 -11.70 -18.73 5.78
N CYS A 290 -11.94 -19.60 4.80
CA CYS A 290 -13.01 -20.57 4.84
C CYS A 290 -12.82 -21.56 6.00
N ARG A 291 -13.88 -21.81 6.75
CA ARG A 291 -13.88 -22.75 7.90
C ARG A 291 -13.77 -24.23 7.51
N HIS A 292 -13.75 -24.55 6.21
CA HIS A 292 -13.51 -25.91 5.71
C HIS A 292 -12.01 -26.25 5.67
N ARG A 293 -11.25 -25.65 4.74
CA ARG A 293 -9.81 -25.91 4.54
C ARG A 293 -8.99 -24.63 4.39
N GLY A 294 -9.47 -23.52 4.95
CA GLY A 294 -8.71 -22.28 5.06
C GLY A 294 -8.60 -21.43 3.79
N ALA A 295 -9.22 -21.83 2.67
CA ALA A 295 -9.18 -21.06 1.42
C ALA A 295 -9.65 -19.61 1.63
N GLU A 296 -8.96 -18.66 0.99
CA GLU A 296 -9.39 -17.27 0.94
C GLU A 296 -10.77 -17.17 0.29
N LEU A 297 -11.67 -16.38 0.90
CA LEU A 297 -13.06 -16.31 0.48
C LEU A 297 -13.28 -15.23 -0.57
N LEU A 298 -12.71 -14.04 -0.35
CA LEU A 298 -12.83 -12.88 -1.23
C LEU A 298 -11.42 -12.38 -1.59
N GLY A 299 -11.00 -12.53 -2.84
CA GLY A 299 -9.67 -12.10 -3.30
C GLY A 299 -9.64 -10.67 -3.87
N GLU A 300 -10.80 -10.07 -4.11
CA GLU A 300 -10.91 -8.69 -4.57
C GLU A 300 -10.76 -7.72 -3.37
N SER A 301 -10.06 -6.60 -3.56
CA SER A 301 -9.89 -5.59 -2.50
C SER A 301 -11.19 -4.86 -2.15
N GLN A 302 -12.15 -4.84 -3.08
CA GLN A 302 -13.48 -4.27 -2.91
C GLN A 302 -14.46 -4.98 -3.83
N GLY A 303 -15.71 -5.11 -3.42
CA GLY A 303 -16.73 -5.72 -4.27
C GLY A 303 -18.11 -5.74 -3.64
N SER A 304 -19.00 -6.54 -4.20
CA SER A 304 -20.32 -6.81 -3.62
C SER A 304 -20.72 -8.27 -3.80
N CYS A 305 -21.41 -8.83 -2.82
CA CYS A 305 -21.92 -10.20 -2.88
C CYS A 305 -23.28 -10.31 -2.19
N ARG A 306 -24.07 -11.32 -2.58
CA ARG A 306 -25.34 -11.64 -1.88
C ARG A 306 -25.14 -12.60 -0.71
N ALA A 307 -24.01 -13.31 -0.72
CA ALA A 307 -23.54 -14.27 0.26
C ALA A 307 -22.04 -14.48 0.02
N ILE A 308 -21.27 -14.78 1.07
CA ILE A 308 -19.84 -15.02 0.99
C ILE A 308 -19.63 -16.48 0.59
N ARG A 309 -19.18 -16.74 -0.63
CA ARG A 309 -19.03 -18.10 -1.17
C ARG A 309 -17.56 -18.46 -1.35
N CYS A 310 -17.12 -19.53 -0.69
CA CYS A 310 -15.79 -20.06 -0.85
C CYS A 310 -15.55 -20.55 -2.29
N PRO A 311 -14.48 -20.10 -2.97
CA PRO A 311 -14.18 -20.51 -4.34
C PRO A 311 -13.77 -21.98 -4.45
N TYR A 312 -13.35 -22.61 -3.35
CA TYR A 312 -12.85 -23.98 -3.36
C TYR A 312 -13.98 -25.02 -3.46
N HIS A 313 -14.82 -25.11 -2.42
CA HIS A 313 -15.88 -26.14 -2.32
C HIS A 313 -17.27 -25.53 -2.17
N SER A 314 -17.43 -24.24 -2.49
CA SER A 314 -18.74 -23.56 -2.46
C SER A 314 -19.44 -23.55 -1.08
N TRP A 315 -18.69 -23.71 0.00
CA TRP A 315 -19.20 -23.37 1.34
C TRP A 315 -19.64 -21.91 1.33
N THR A 316 -20.90 -21.69 1.70
CA THR A 316 -21.56 -20.40 1.54
C THR A 316 -22.01 -19.90 2.91
N TYR A 317 -21.60 -18.68 3.22
CA TYR A 317 -21.92 -17.98 4.45
C TYR A 317 -22.85 -16.79 4.15
N ASP A 318 -23.73 -16.44 5.07
CA ASP A 318 -24.47 -15.18 4.98
C ASP A 318 -23.53 -13.99 5.24
N LEU A 319 -24.05 -12.78 5.05
CA LEU A 319 -23.31 -11.54 5.28
C LEU A 319 -22.98 -11.30 6.76
N ASP A 320 -23.66 -11.98 7.68
CA ASP A 320 -23.35 -11.99 9.12
C ASP A 320 -22.32 -13.09 9.51
N GLY A 321 -21.84 -13.86 8.53
CA GLY A 321 -20.87 -14.94 8.72
C GLY A 321 -21.47 -16.31 9.04
N THR A 322 -22.78 -16.44 9.18
CA THR A 322 -23.46 -17.71 9.47
C THR A 322 -23.32 -18.68 8.31
N LEU A 323 -22.95 -19.94 8.57
CA LEU A 323 -22.84 -20.98 7.54
C LEU A 323 -24.24 -21.41 7.03
N LEU A 324 -24.51 -21.17 5.75
CA LEU A 324 -25.80 -21.45 5.10
C LEU A 324 -25.82 -22.73 4.26
N MET A 325 -24.66 -23.11 3.71
CA MET A 325 -24.50 -24.27 2.82
C MET A 325 -23.08 -24.80 2.92
N ALA A 326 -22.96 -26.12 3.06
CA ALA A 326 -21.70 -26.85 3.02
C ALA A 326 -21.89 -28.08 2.12
N PRO A 327 -21.62 -27.97 0.81
CA PRO A 327 -21.76 -29.11 -0.10
C PRO A 327 -20.91 -30.31 0.36
N GLY A 328 -21.49 -31.50 0.30
CA GLY A 328 -20.85 -32.75 0.72
C GLY A 328 -21.04 -33.09 2.20
N THR A 329 -21.88 -32.35 2.93
CA THR A 329 -22.22 -32.64 4.34
C THR A 329 -23.69 -33.01 4.54
N GLU A 330 -24.44 -33.22 3.45
CA GLU A 330 -25.89 -33.39 3.48
C GLU A 330 -26.32 -34.71 4.12
N THR A 331 -25.45 -35.72 4.13
CA THR A 331 -25.68 -37.01 4.78
C THR A 331 -25.47 -36.95 6.30
N GLU A 332 -24.66 -36.01 6.77
CA GLU A 332 -24.29 -35.86 8.19
C GLU A 332 -25.13 -34.80 8.90
N TYR A 333 -25.48 -33.71 8.19
CA TYR A 333 -26.14 -32.56 8.80
C TYR A 333 -27.31 -32.05 7.96
N ALA A 334 -28.45 -31.84 8.63
CA ALA A 334 -29.53 -31.08 8.06
C ALA A 334 -29.10 -29.62 7.84
N ARG A 335 -29.57 -29.00 6.76
CA ARG A 335 -29.23 -27.60 6.42
C ARG A 335 -29.52 -26.61 7.57
N SER A 336 -30.61 -26.84 8.30
CA SER A 336 -31.00 -26.02 9.46
C SER A 336 -30.03 -26.11 10.64
N ALA A 337 -29.20 -27.14 10.71
CA ALA A 337 -28.21 -27.31 11.77
C ALA A 337 -26.87 -26.62 11.48
N LEU A 338 -26.58 -26.26 10.22
CA LEU A 338 -25.26 -25.78 9.78
C LEU A 338 -24.77 -24.55 10.56
N GLY A 339 -25.66 -23.58 10.80
CA GLY A 339 -25.33 -22.35 11.52
C GLY A 339 -24.92 -22.57 13.00
N ASN A 340 -25.21 -23.75 13.56
CA ASN A 340 -24.93 -24.08 14.97
C ASN A 340 -23.74 -25.05 15.13
N LEU A 341 -23.04 -25.42 14.05
CA LEU A 341 -21.92 -26.36 14.10
C LEU A 341 -20.61 -25.78 14.65
N GLY A 342 -20.58 -24.49 15.01
CA GLY A 342 -19.32 -23.79 15.36
C GLY A 342 -18.42 -23.51 14.14
N LEU A 343 -18.98 -23.61 12.93
CA LEU A 343 -18.30 -23.45 11.64
C LEU A 343 -18.67 -22.15 10.90
N ASN A 344 -19.31 -21.20 11.58
CA ASN A 344 -19.52 -19.84 11.07
C ASN A 344 -18.17 -19.12 10.87
N LEU A 345 -18.13 -18.09 10.04
CA LEU A 345 -16.91 -17.30 9.86
C LEU A 345 -16.39 -16.78 11.20
N THR A 346 -15.08 -16.79 11.37
CA THR A 346 -14.45 -16.29 12.59
C THR A 346 -14.54 -14.76 12.60
N PRO A 347 -15.31 -14.15 13.52
CA PRO A 347 -15.46 -12.71 13.56
C PRO A 347 -14.14 -12.04 13.97
N VAL A 348 -13.94 -10.84 13.48
CA VAL A 348 -12.87 -9.92 13.88
C VAL A 348 -13.56 -8.66 14.40
N PRO A 349 -13.17 -8.13 15.57
CA PRO A 349 -13.76 -6.89 16.09
C PRO A 349 -13.70 -5.78 15.05
N CYS A 350 -14.87 -5.25 14.73
CA CYS A 350 -15.05 -4.26 13.69
C CYS A 350 -16.23 -3.36 14.06
N ALA A 351 -16.09 -2.07 13.87
CA ALA A 351 -17.15 -1.11 14.11
C ALA A 351 -16.94 0.16 13.27
N SER A 352 -18.04 0.83 12.94
CA SER A 352 -18.01 2.19 12.42
C SER A 352 -18.33 3.21 13.51
N ARG A 353 -17.62 4.35 13.49
CA ARG A 353 -17.90 5.54 14.29
C ARG A 353 -17.77 6.79 13.42
N HIS A 354 -18.83 7.60 13.40
CA HIS A 354 -18.87 8.87 12.65
C HIS A 354 -18.41 8.77 11.19
N GLY A 355 -18.71 7.64 10.53
CA GLY A 355 -18.35 7.40 9.13
C GLY A 355 -17.00 6.73 8.91
N MET A 356 -16.30 6.33 9.97
CA MET A 356 -14.97 5.73 9.92
C MET A 356 -15.01 4.30 10.43
N ILE A 357 -14.54 3.36 9.61
CA ILE A 357 -14.54 1.94 9.93
C ILE A 357 -13.20 1.56 10.55
N TYR A 358 -13.25 0.89 11.70
CA TYR A 358 -12.10 0.38 12.40
C TYR A 358 -12.18 -1.14 12.56
N VAL A 359 -11.01 -1.78 12.56
CA VAL A 359 -10.82 -3.21 12.79
C VAL A 359 -9.73 -3.42 13.84
N ASN A 360 -9.92 -4.40 14.71
CA ASN A 360 -8.87 -4.88 15.60
C ASN A 360 -8.56 -6.34 15.27
N VAL A 361 -7.30 -6.67 15.01
CA VAL A 361 -6.91 -8.05 14.65
C VAL A 361 -6.92 -9.00 15.85
N SER A 362 -6.84 -8.49 17.09
CA SER A 362 -7.06 -9.27 18.29
C SER A 362 -8.55 -9.60 18.43
N PRO A 363 -8.95 -10.86 18.67
CA PRO A 363 -10.35 -11.22 18.86
C PRO A 363 -10.98 -10.58 20.09
N LYS A 364 -10.15 -10.16 21.06
CA LYS A 364 -10.57 -9.43 22.25
C LYS A 364 -9.67 -8.19 22.40
N PRO A 365 -10.11 -7.03 21.91
CA PRO A 365 -9.35 -5.80 22.05
C PRO A 365 -9.26 -5.44 23.54
N PRO A 366 -8.13 -4.90 24.02
CA PRO A 366 -7.97 -4.56 25.44
C PRO A 366 -8.92 -3.45 25.88
N VAL A 367 -9.28 -2.55 24.97
CA VAL A 367 -10.25 -1.47 25.19
C VAL A 367 -11.29 -1.43 24.07
N PRO A 368 -12.56 -1.11 24.36
CA PRO A 368 -13.57 -0.84 23.34
C PRO A 368 -13.17 0.33 22.43
N LEU A 369 -13.66 0.33 21.18
CA LEU A 369 -13.34 1.37 20.20
C LEU A 369 -13.64 2.80 20.70
N ASP A 370 -14.77 2.99 21.39
CA ASP A 370 -15.16 4.32 21.90
C ASP A 370 -14.19 4.86 22.94
N VAL A 371 -13.64 3.99 23.79
CA VAL A 371 -12.59 4.35 24.76
C VAL A 371 -11.27 4.60 24.03
N TYR A 372 -10.96 3.80 23.00
CA TYR A 372 -9.76 3.96 22.19
C TYR A 372 -9.73 5.31 21.47
N LEU A 373 -10.84 5.71 20.85
CA LEU A 373 -10.94 6.99 20.13
C LEU A 373 -11.06 8.20 21.05
N GLY A 374 -11.56 8.00 22.28
CA GLY A 374 -11.75 9.06 23.26
C GLY A 374 -12.56 10.24 22.71
N ASP A 375 -11.98 11.44 22.66
CA ASP A 375 -12.65 12.65 22.17
C ASP A 375 -12.56 12.86 20.65
N TYR A 376 -11.81 12.04 19.91
CA TYR A 376 -11.63 12.20 18.45
C TYR A 376 -12.96 12.31 17.67
N PRO A 377 -13.98 11.46 17.91
CA PRO A 377 -15.19 11.48 17.10
C PRO A 377 -15.99 12.77 17.24
N GLU A 378 -16.13 13.27 18.47
CA GLU A 378 -16.90 14.50 18.74
C GLU A 378 -16.10 15.78 18.49
N ARG A 379 -14.77 15.71 18.58
CA ARG A 379 -13.89 16.87 18.38
C ARG A 379 -13.49 17.09 16.93
N VAL A 380 -13.37 16.02 16.16
CA VAL A 380 -12.84 16.06 14.78
C VAL A 380 -13.83 15.43 13.81
N ALA A 381 -14.17 14.14 13.97
CA ALA A 381 -14.92 13.45 12.92
C ALA A 381 -16.33 14.04 12.67
N ALA A 382 -17.09 14.34 13.74
CA ALA A 382 -18.43 14.91 13.64
C ALA A 382 -18.42 16.38 13.18
N PRO A 383 -17.60 17.29 13.75
CA PRO A 383 -17.50 18.68 13.30
C PRO A 383 -17.14 18.83 11.82
N TYR A 384 -16.25 17.98 11.30
CA TYR A 384 -15.85 17.98 9.89
C TYR A 384 -16.76 17.16 8.98
N GLN A 385 -17.85 16.59 9.52
CA GLN A 385 -18.83 15.81 8.78
C GLN A 385 -18.21 14.61 8.02
N VAL A 386 -17.29 13.87 8.67
CA VAL A 386 -16.55 12.76 8.04
C VAL A 386 -17.48 11.69 7.44
N SER A 387 -18.66 11.47 8.01
CA SER A 387 -19.69 10.57 7.46
C SER A 387 -20.20 10.93 6.06
N ARG A 388 -19.93 12.16 5.60
CA ARG A 388 -20.27 12.62 4.25
C ARG A 388 -19.14 12.43 3.25
N MET A 389 -17.93 12.17 3.71
CA MET A 389 -16.74 12.06 2.88
C MET A 389 -16.80 10.82 2.00
N VAL A 390 -16.40 10.97 0.75
CA VAL A 390 -16.28 9.90 -0.24
C VAL A 390 -14.84 9.84 -0.69
N CYS A 391 -14.21 8.67 -0.56
CA CYS A 391 -12.86 8.45 -1.07
C CYS A 391 -12.92 8.29 -2.60
N VAL A 392 -12.41 9.30 -3.32
CA VAL A 392 -12.47 9.36 -4.80
C VAL A 392 -11.21 8.82 -5.47
N ARG A 393 -10.09 8.76 -4.73
CA ARG A 393 -8.81 8.27 -5.22
C ARG A 393 -8.09 7.51 -4.11
N ARG A 394 -7.52 6.36 -4.47
CA ARG A 394 -6.72 5.52 -3.58
C ARG A 394 -5.35 5.28 -4.20
N LEU A 395 -4.31 5.40 -3.39
CA LEU A 395 -2.91 5.15 -3.77
C LEU A 395 -2.30 4.17 -2.77
N SER A 396 -1.24 3.49 -3.17
CA SER A 396 -0.53 2.54 -2.33
C SER A 396 0.95 2.56 -2.64
N TYR A 397 1.78 2.46 -1.60
CA TYR A 397 3.24 2.50 -1.71
C TYR A 397 3.86 1.43 -0.81
N ASP A 398 4.95 0.83 -1.30
CA ASP A 398 5.83 -0.03 -0.50
C ASP A 398 7.14 0.71 -0.26
N LEU A 399 7.41 1.07 0.99
CA LEU A 399 8.50 1.96 1.37
C LEU A 399 9.60 1.22 2.14
N ALA A 400 10.84 1.60 1.86
CA ALA A 400 12.03 1.14 2.57
C ALA A 400 12.31 1.99 3.83
N THR A 401 11.35 1.99 4.76
CA THR A 401 11.43 2.78 6.00
C THR A 401 10.77 2.08 7.19
N ASN A 402 11.04 2.57 8.40
CA ASN A 402 10.32 2.19 9.61
C ASN A 402 9.03 3.01 9.75
N TRP A 403 7.98 2.41 10.32
CA TRP A 403 6.69 3.07 10.50
C TRP A 403 6.76 4.34 11.36
N LYS A 404 7.63 4.38 12.37
CA LYS A 404 7.79 5.53 13.27
C LYS A 404 8.27 6.77 12.53
N LEU A 405 9.28 6.63 11.67
CA LEU A 405 9.82 7.75 10.87
C LEU A 405 8.73 8.45 10.05
N TYR A 406 7.76 7.68 9.54
CA TYR A 406 6.64 8.25 8.81
C TYR A 406 5.68 9.01 9.74
N CYS A 407 5.37 8.47 10.92
CA CYS A 407 4.59 9.19 11.93
C CYS A 407 5.29 10.45 12.45
N GLU A 408 6.61 10.42 12.59
CA GLU A 408 7.43 11.55 13.04
C GLU A 408 7.34 12.71 12.04
N VAL A 409 7.58 12.45 10.75
CA VAL A 409 7.46 13.46 9.67
C VAL A 409 6.07 14.08 9.61
N GLU A 410 5.01 13.29 9.82
CA GLU A 410 3.63 13.81 9.83
C GLU A 410 3.32 14.74 11.02
N MET A 411 4.07 14.63 12.12
CA MET A 411 3.79 15.26 13.42
C MET A 411 4.76 16.41 13.77
N GLU A 412 5.51 16.91 12.78
CA GLU A 412 6.30 18.14 12.89
C GLU A 412 6.19 18.99 11.63
N THR A 413 6.55 20.28 11.75
CA THR A 413 6.49 21.24 10.64
C THR A 413 7.85 21.83 10.26
N LEU A 414 8.92 21.41 10.93
CA LEU A 414 10.29 21.85 10.65
C LEU A 414 10.68 21.50 9.22
N HIS A 415 10.34 20.31 8.72
CA HIS A 415 10.70 19.89 7.36
C HIS A 415 9.94 20.67 6.28
N THR A 416 8.73 21.17 6.57
CA THR A 416 7.83 21.76 5.55
C THR A 416 8.46 22.93 4.78
N LYS A 417 9.17 23.83 5.47
CA LYS A 417 9.88 24.97 4.85
C LYS A 417 11.11 24.56 4.02
N HIS A 418 11.61 23.34 4.19
CA HIS A 418 12.82 22.84 3.54
C HIS A 418 12.52 21.88 2.40
N ILE A 419 11.73 20.83 2.66
CA ILE A 419 11.35 19.78 1.72
C ILE A 419 10.15 20.24 0.90
N HIS A 420 9.08 20.68 1.55
CA HIS A 420 7.83 21.08 0.91
C HIS A 420 7.75 22.56 0.51
N ARG A 421 8.90 23.18 0.21
CA ARG A 421 8.97 24.63 -0.04
C ARG A 421 8.01 25.12 -1.13
N ARG A 422 7.69 24.27 -2.10
CA ARG A 422 6.78 24.59 -3.23
C ARG A 422 5.37 24.02 -3.08
N SER A 423 5.21 22.94 -2.33
CA SER A 423 3.98 22.14 -2.22
C SER A 423 3.14 22.51 -0.99
N ILE A 424 3.79 22.82 0.14
CA ILE A 424 3.15 23.24 1.40
C ILE A 424 3.56 24.67 1.79
N GLY A 425 4.84 25.01 1.69
CA GLY A 425 5.37 26.28 2.21
C GLY A 425 5.44 26.30 3.74
N GLU A 426 5.28 27.49 4.34
CA GLU A 426 5.18 27.62 5.80
C GLU A 426 3.79 27.18 6.28
N GLN A 427 3.77 26.25 7.23
CA GLN A 427 2.55 25.71 7.81
C GLN A 427 2.64 25.79 9.34
N PRO A 428 2.34 26.95 9.94
CA PRO A 428 2.36 27.07 11.39
C PRO A 428 1.26 26.20 12.00
N VAL A 429 1.61 25.37 12.98
CA VAL A 429 0.65 24.52 13.67
C VAL A 429 0.78 24.67 15.17
N THR A 430 -0.30 24.34 15.86
CA THR A 430 -0.32 24.23 17.33
C THR A 430 -0.66 22.80 17.73
N ALA A 431 0.03 22.27 18.74
CA ALA A 431 -0.27 20.94 19.26
C ALA A 431 -1.64 20.92 19.93
N ALA A 432 -2.49 19.95 19.58
CA ALA A 432 -3.75 19.74 20.25
C ALA A 432 -3.59 18.91 21.53
N THR A 433 -4.36 19.23 22.55
CA THR A 433 -4.62 18.32 23.68
C THR A 433 -5.65 17.29 23.24
N THR A 434 -5.42 16.00 23.47
CA THR A 434 -6.29 14.90 23.01
C THR A 434 -6.67 13.98 24.17
N GLN A 435 -7.79 13.25 24.04
CA GLN A 435 -8.19 12.16 24.92
C GLN A 435 -8.40 10.89 24.08
N GLY A 436 -7.81 9.77 24.50
CA GLY A 436 -7.77 8.52 23.73
C GLY A 436 -6.42 8.33 23.02
N GLU A 437 -6.37 7.36 22.12
CA GLU A 437 -5.16 6.90 21.42
C GLU A 437 -4.92 7.68 20.13
N TRP A 438 -4.79 9.00 20.26
CA TRP A 438 -4.49 9.87 19.13
C TRP A 438 -3.74 11.13 19.53
N ILE A 439 -2.99 11.67 18.57
CA ILE A 439 -2.23 12.93 18.67
C ILE A 439 -2.59 13.80 17.47
N ALA A 440 -2.47 15.12 17.61
CA ALA A 440 -2.75 16.02 16.51
C ALA A 440 -2.05 17.37 16.63
N VAL A 441 -1.92 18.02 15.47
CA VAL A 441 -1.59 19.43 15.33
C VAL A 441 -2.67 20.15 14.50
N VAL A 442 -2.88 21.43 14.76
CA VAL A 442 -3.95 22.22 14.14
C VAL A 442 -3.35 23.42 13.42
N ASN A 443 -3.76 23.63 12.17
CA ASN A 443 -3.47 24.83 11.40
C ASN A 443 -4.74 25.67 11.26
N THR A 444 -4.71 26.94 11.70
CA THR A 444 -5.84 27.88 11.61
C THR A 444 -5.59 29.02 10.61
N ASP A 445 -4.42 29.05 9.99
CA ASP A 445 -3.96 30.21 9.21
C ASP A 445 -4.44 30.16 7.75
N GLN A 446 -4.87 28.99 7.27
CA GLN A 446 -5.32 28.82 5.90
C GLN A 446 -6.69 28.12 5.83
N PRO A 447 -7.60 28.56 4.94
CA PRO A 447 -8.92 27.96 4.79
C PRO A 447 -8.87 26.53 4.24
N THR A 448 -7.85 26.19 3.45
CA THR A 448 -7.54 24.81 3.07
C THR A 448 -6.02 24.64 2.84
N PRO A 449 -5.37 23.66 3.49
CA PRO A 449 -3.97 23.34 3.24
C PRO A 449 -3.80 22.42 2.02
N ALA A 450 -4.87 21.99 1.36
CA ALA A 450 -4.84 20.98 0.32
C ALA A 450 -4.50 21.50 -1.09
N LEU A 451 -4.28 22.80 -1.23
CA LEU A 451 -3.89 23.44 -2.49
C LEU A 451 -2.47 24.03 -2.40
N TYR A 452 -1.85 24.28 -3.55
CA TYR A 452 -0.55 24.93 -3.60
C TYR A 452 -0.56 26.33 -2.97
N PRO A 453 0.52 26.74 -2.28
CA PRO A 453 0.66 28.10 -1.77
C PRO A 453 0.49 29.14 -2.86
N GLY A 454 -0.35 30.15 -2.61
CA GLY A 454 -0.61 31.22 -3.57
C GLY A 454 -1.48 30.81 -4.76
N SER A 455 -2.10 29.63 -4.74
CA SER A 455 -3.09 29.23 -5.75
C SER A 455 -4.19 30.27 -5.90
N ARG A 456 -4.54 30.61 -7.14
CA ARG A 456 -5.66 31.52 -7.46
C ARG A 456 -7.02 30.84 -7.32
N SER A 457 -7.05 29.51 -7.28
CA SER A 457 -8.27 28.75 -7.03
C SER A 457 -8.65 28.90 -5.55
N LYS A 458 -9.91 29.25 -5.28
CA LYS A 458 -10.46 29.29 -3.91
C LYS A 458 -10.76 27.91 -3.34
N GLY A 459 -10.47 26.85 -4.10
CA GLY A 459 -10.86 25.49 -3.76
C GLY A 459 -12.34 25.24 -3.93
N PHE A 460 -12.77 24.04 -3.53
CA PHE A 460 -14.17 23.70 -3.40
C PHE A 460 -14.82 24.48 -2.23
N PRO A 461 -16.15 24.64 -2.23
CA PRO A 461 -16.86 25.12 -1.06
C PRO A 461 -16.58 24.24 0.16
N ARG A 462 -16.69 24.86 1.34
CA ARG A 462 -16.62 24.13 2.61
C ARG A 462 -17.70 23.03 2.66
N THR A 463 -17.38 21.96 3.36
CA THR A 463 -18.25 20.82 3.60
C THR A 463 -19.56 21.28 4.24
N PRO A 464 -20.74 20.93 3.69
CA PRO A 464 -21.99 21.41 4.23
C PRO A 464 -22.23 20.88 5.65
N GLY A 465 -22.57 21.77 6.58
CA GLY A 465 -22.91 21.44 7.96
C GLY A 465 -21.72 21.31 8.91
N ILE A 466 -20.51 21.74 8.51
CA ILE A 466 -19.41 21.88 9.45
C ILE A 466 -19.74 22.87 10.57
N TYR A 467 -19.15 22.68 11.74
CA TYR A 467 -19.36 23.54 12.91
C TYR A 467 -18.12 23.52 13.81
N GLY A 468 -17.99 24.51 14.70
CA GLY A 468 -16.99 24.49 15.77
C GLY A 468 -15.55 24.44 15.22
N PRO A 469 -14.68 23.52 15.67
CA PRO A 469 -13.29 23.47 15.21
C PRO A 469 -13.11 23.35 13.69
N ALA A 470 -14.10 22.78 12.99
CA ALA A 470 -14.09 22.68 11.53
C ALA A 470 -14.30 24.02 10.82
N GLU A 471 -14.85 25.01 11.52
CA GLU A 471 -15.01 26.37 11.02
C GLU A 471 -13.70 27.18 11.08
N GLU A 472 -12.76 26.75 11.92
CA GLU A 472 -11.56 27.51 12.27
C GLU A 472 -10.30 27.10 11.49
N GLY A 473 -10.16 25.81 11.13
CA GLY A 473 -8.91 25.35 10.55
C GLY A 473 -8.92 23.93 10.03
N THR A 474 -7.74 23.31 10.04
CA THR A 474 -7.50 21.92 9.63
C THR A 474 -6.82 21.16 10.77
N TYR A 475 -7.31 19.95 11.03
CA TYR A 475 -6.70 19.02 11.96
C TYR A 475 -5.84 18.02 11.21
N PHE A 476 -4.57 17.92 11.58
CA PHE A 476 -3.65 16.86 11.17
C PHE A 476 -3.54 15.89 12.34
N SER A 477 -4.17 14.72 12.23
CA SER A 477 -4.34 13.81 13.36
C SER A 477 -3.75 12.45 13.05
N THR A 478 -3.04 11.85 14.00
CA THR A 478 -2.68 10.44 13.97
C THR A 478 -3.48 9.70 15.01
N VAL A 479 -4.45 8.89 14.58
CA VAL A 479 -5.04 7.85 15.43
C VAL A 479 -4.02 6.71 15.46
N LEU A 480 -3.40 6.55 16.62
CA LEU A 480 -2.21 5.73 16.80
C LEU A 480 -2.56 4.24 16.60
N PRO A 481 -1.60 3.40 16.17
CA PRO A 481 -0.23 3.77 15.77
C PRO A 481 -0.08 4.27 14.34
N GLY A 482 -1.05 4.00 13.45
CA GLY A 482 -0.78 4.01 11.99
C GLY A 482 -1.79 4.75 11.11
N SER A 483 -2.76 5.47 11.68
CA SER A 483 -3.83 6.10 10.90
C SER A 483 -3.70 7.62 10.93
N PHE A 484 -2.98 8.19 9.96
CA PHE A 484 -2.92 9.64 9.80
C PHE A 484 -4.10 10.12 8.98
N ILE A 485 -4.84 11.07 9.51
CA ILE A 485 -6.09 11.55 8.97
C ILE A 485 -6.07 13.06 9.08
N VAL A 486 -6.19 13.71 7.93
CA VAL A 486 -6.28 15.17 7.85
C VAL A 486 -7.70 15.54 7.46
N THR A 487 -8.34 16.33 8.30
CA THR A 487 -9.69 16.86 8.07
C THR A 487 -9.59 18.36 7.89
N ALA A 488 -9.80 18.81 6.65
CA ALA A 488 -9.86 20.21 6.28
C ALA A 488 -11.32 20.63 6.04
N PRO A 489 -11.62 21.94 6.01
CA PRO A 489 -13.00 22.38 5.88
C PRO A 489 -13.69 21.94 4.58
N ASP A 490 -12.96 21.68 3.50
CA ASP A 490 -13.46 21.39 2.15
C ASP A 490 -13.14 19.96 1.65
N CYS A 491 -12.23 19.26 2.33
CA CYS A 491 -11.75 17.94 1.93
C CYS A 491 -11.15 17.17 3.11
N MET A 492 -10.80 15.90 2.86
CA MET A 492 -10.14 15.03 3.82
C MET A 492 -9.14 14.15 3.07
N TRP A 493 -8.05 13.76 3.72
CA TRP A 493 -7.24 12.64 3.24
C TRP A 493 -6.75 11.80 4.40
N TRP A 494 -6.39 10.56 4.13
CA TRP A 494 -5.86 9.65 5.13
C TRP A 494 -4.69 8.84 4.58
N ILE A 495 -3.79 8.45 5.47
CA ILE A 495 -2.63 7.59 5.22
C ILE A 495 -2.63 6.48 6.28
N ARG A 496 -2.80 5.24 5.83
CA ARG A 496 -2.66 4.04 6.67
C ARG A 496 -1.25 3.51 6.56
N LYS A 497 -0.66 3.17 7.70
CA LYS A 497 0.70 2.64 7.83
C LYS A 497 0.64 1.21 8.35
N ILE A 498 1.00 0.26 7.49
CA ILE A 498 0.97 -1.18 7.78
C ILE A 498 2.41 -1.69 7.75
N PRO A 499 3.09 -1.78 8.92
CA PRO A 499 4.45 -2.27 8.93
C PRO A 499 4.50 -3.77 8.64
N THR A 500 5.51 -4.18 7.86
CA THR A 500 5.75 -5.58 7.50
C THR A 500 7.10 -6.11 7.97
N ALA A 501 8.04 -5.21 8.28
CA ALA A 501 9.34 -5.49 8.90
C ALA A 501 9.89 -4.19 9.53
N PRO A 502 11.00 -4.22 10.31
CA PRO A 502 11.59 -2.99 10.88
C PRO A 502 11.87 -1.89 9.84
N GLY A 503 12.23 -2.27 8.61
CA GLY A 503 12.53 -1.35 7.50
C GLY A 503 11.59 -1.46 6.31
N ARG A 504 10.39 -1.99 6.50
CA ARG A 504 9.38 -2.15 5.45
C ARG A 504 8.02 -1.68 5.93
N LEU A 505 7.48 -0.74 5.18
CA LEU A 505 6.18 -0.15 5.45
C LEU A 505 5.34 -0.18 4.18
N HIS A 506 4.18 -0.84 4.25
CA HIS A 506 3.15 -0.67 3.25
C HIS A 506 2.27 0.50 3.66
N THR A 507 2.04 1.45 2.76
CA THR A 507 1.14 2.57 2.99
C THR A 507 -0.02 2.56 2.00
N GLU A 508 -1.19 2.95 2.50
CA GLU A 508 -2.36 3.21 1.67
C GLU A 508 -2.84 4.63 1.92
N VAL A 509 -3.21 5.32 0.85
CA VAL A 509 -3.62 6.72 0.90
C VAL A 509 -5.00 6.87 0.25
N GLY A 510 -5.88 7.64 0.87
CA GLY A 510 -7.17 7.99 0.31
C GLY A 510 -7.40 9.49 0.27
N TYR A 511 -7.86 9.99 -0.87
CA TYR A 511 -8.28 11.38 -1.06
C TYR A 511 -9.79 11.45 -1.08
N CYS A 512 -10.32 12.32 -0.24
CA CYS A 512 -11.73 12.35 0.08
C CYS A 512 -12.30 13.76 -0.07
N PHE A 513 -13.52 13.82 -0.60
CA PHE A 513 -14.32 15.04 -0.67
C PHE A 513 -15.73 14.76 -0.18
N PRO A 514 -16.47 15.78 0.28
CA PRO A 514 -17.88 15.63 0.59
C PRO A 514 -18.66 15.11 -0.61
N ARG A 515 -19.62 14.20 -0.40
CA ARG A 515 -20.47 13.67 -1.48
C ARG A 515 -21.12 14.74 -2.35
N GLU A 516 -21.49 15.88 -1.76
CA GLU A 516 -22.06 17.02 -2.47
C GLU A 516 -21.04 17.68 -3.40
N THR A 517 -19.77 17.75 -2.98
CA THR A 517 -18.66 18.22 -3.80
C THR A 517 -18.38 17.26 -4.96
N VAL A 518 -18.36 15.95 -4.69
CA VAL A 518 -18.16 14.90 -5.70
C VAL A 518 -19.26 14.91 -6.76
N ALA A 519 -20.50 15.24 -6.37
CA ALA A 519 -21.64 15.31 -7.28
C ALA A 519 -21.64 16.53 -8.23
N ARG A 520 -20.69 17.47 -8.08
CA ARG A 520 -20.64 18.67 -8.92
C ARG A 520 -20.20 18.36 -10.35
N PRO A 521 -20.75 19.04 -11.38
CA PRO A 521 -20.32 18.85 -12.77
C PRO A 521 -18.86 19.23 -13.03
N ASP A 522 -18.31 20.18 -12.27
CA ASP A 522 -16.93 20.68 -12.38
C ASP A 522 -15.95 19.95 -11.43
N PHE A 523 -16.41 18.90 -10.73
CA PHE A 523 -15.60 18.19 -9.73
C PHE A 523 -14.29 17.65 -10.33
N ALA A 524 -14.38 16.89 -11.42
CA ALA A 524 -13.22 16.22 -12.00
C ALA A 524 -12.13 17.20 -12.43
N GLU A 525 -12.50 18.37 -12.96
CA GLU A 525 -11.54 19.41 -13.37
C GLU A 525 -10.87 20.08 -12.16
N LEU A 526 -11.67 20.48 -11.16
CA LEU A 526 -11.16 21.21 -10.00
C LEU A 526 -10.37 20.32 -9.03
N ALA A 527 -10.74 19.03 -8.92
CA ALA A 527 -10.06 18.06 -8.07
C ALA A 527 -8.62 17.79 -8.51
N GLU A 528 -8.27 18.00 -9.78
CA GLU A 528 -6.90 17.81 -10.27
C GLU A 528 -5.88 18.73 -9.59
N ALA A 529 -6.29 19.95 -9.21
CA ALA A 529 -5.41 20.85 -8.46
C ALA A 529 -5.08 20.32 -7.06
N TYR A 530 -6.05 19.65 -6.41
CA TYR A 530 -5.85 18.99 -5.12
C TYR A 530 -4.99 17.74 -5.29
N ASN A 531 -5.34 16.89 -6.25
CA ASN A 531 -4.61 15.66 -6.56
C ASN A 531 -3.14 15.94 -6.84
N ALA A 532 -2.83 16.92 -7.70
CA ALA A 532 -1.45 17.24 -8.04
C ALA A 532 -0.62 17.70 -6.83
N ARG A 533 -1.20 18.52 -5.95
CA ARG A 533 -0.54 18.96 -4.72
C ARG A 533 -0.33 17.79 -3.77
N TRP A 534 -1.34 16.97 -3.53
CA TRP A 534 -1.22 15.82 -2.63
C TRP A 534 -0.24 14.78 -3.16
N ASP A 535 -0.28 14.43 -4.45
CA ASP A 535 0.66 13.50 -5.08
C ASP A 535 2.10 13.98 -4.87
N GLN A 536 2.38 15.28 -5.11
CA GLN A 536 3.71 15.84 -4.90
C GLN A 536 4.17 15.75 -3.43
N VAL A 537 3.29 16.07 -2.46
CA VAL A 537 3.65 15.98 -1.04
C VAL A 537 3.93 14.54 -0.62
N MET A 538 3.12 13.58 -1.10
CA MET A 538 3.36 12.16 -0.83
C MET A 538 4.70 11.70 -1.40
N ASP A 539 5.05 12.09 -2.62
CA ASP A 539 6.36 11.76 -3.21
C ASP A 539 7.52 12.36 -2.40
N GLU A 540 7.38 13.61 -1.94
CA GLU A 540 8.38 14.29 -1.11
C GLU A 540 8.56 13.62 0.26
N ASP A 541 7.46 13.27 0.94
CA ASP A 541 7.45 12.56 2.23
C ASP A 541 8.04 11.15 2.10
N ASN A 542 7.56 10.39 1.12
CA ASN A 542 8.04 9.03 0.85
C ASN A 542 9.55 9.01 0.62
N GLN A 543 10.09 10.00 -0.10
CA GLN A 543 11.52 10.09 -0.35
C GLN A 543 12.31 10.40 0.91
N ILE A 544 11.87 11.36 1.74
CA ILE A 544 12.64 11.79 2.90
C ILE A 544 12.70 10.73 3.99
N VAL A 545 11.60 9.99 4.21
CA VAL A 545 11.59 8.91 5.22
C VAL A 545 12.53 7.76 4.85
N GLU A 546 12.67 7.43 3.57
CA GLU A 546 13.64 6.43 3.12
C GLU A 546 15.10 6.94 3.20
N VAL A 547 15.32 8.24 2.94
CA VAL A 547 16.62 8.87 3.16
C VAL A 547 17.01 8.79 4.63
N GLN A 548 16.09 9.14 5.53
CA GLN A 548 16.30 9.08 6.98
C GLN A 548 16.59 7.64 7.42
N TYR A 549 15.80 6.67 6.97
CA TYR A 549 16.00 5.26 7.31
C TYR A 549 17.37 4.73 6.86
N ARG A 550 17.85 5.09 5.66
CA ARG A 550 19.20 4.73 5.21
C ARG A 550 20.29 5.32 6.11
N GLY A 551 20.07 6.52 6.65
CA GLY A 551 21.00 7.20 7.55
C GLY A 551 21.13 6.55 8.93
N LEU A 552 20.09 5.85 9.41
CA LEU A 552 20.06 5.27 10.75
C LEU A 552 21.19 4.26 11.01
N ARG A 553 21.70 3.60 9.97
CA ARG A 553 22.81 2.64 10.09
C ARG A 553 24.11 3.25 10.61
N SER A 554 24.24 4.56 10.61
CA SER A 554 25.41 5.28 11.10
C SER A 554 25.03 6.42 12.04
N SER A 555 23.78 6.45 12.52
CA SER A 555 23.29 7.51 13.39
C SER A 555 23.58 7.22 14.86
N VAL A 556 23.86 8.27 15.60
CA VAL A 556 23.70 8.33 17.07
C VAL A 556 22.46 9.18 17.38
N PRO A 557 21.81 9.02 18.55
CA PRO A 557 20.68 9.85 18.94
C PRO A 557 20.96 11.35 18.77
N GLY A 558 20.01 12.05 18.15
CA GLY A 558 20.03 13.49 17.98
C GLY A 558 19.33 14.20 19.13
N CYS A 559 18.85 15.42 18.89
CA CYS A 559 18.00 16.16 19.82
C CYS A 559 16.76 16.68 19.11
N TYR A 560 15.71 16.97 19.88
CA TYR A 560 14.50 17.60 19.38
C TYR A 560 14.64 19.13 19.37
N THR A 561 14.00 19.76 18.40
CA THR A 561 13.87 21.21 18.29
C THR A 561 12.56 21.72 18.91
N ALA A 562 12.40 23.04 18.95
CA ALA A 562 11.16 23.67 19.43
C ALA A 562 9.92 23.33 18.57
N GLU A 563 10.13 22.95 17.30
CA GLU A 563 9.08 22.61 16.32
C GLU A 563 8.66 21.13 16.38
N GLU A 564 9.25 20.32 17.27
CA GLU A 564 9.02 18.87 17.39
C GLU A 564 8.39 18.43 18.75
N PRO A 565 7.47 19.19 19.39
CA PRO A 565 6.89 18.77 20.67
C PRO A 565 6.02 17.51 20.58
N VAL A 566 5.37 17.28 19.43
CA VAL A 566 4.48 16.12 19.25
C VAL A 566 5.29 14.88 18.91
N VAL A 567 6.39 15.01 18.16
CA VAL A 567 7.36 13.93 17.89
C VAL A 567 7.94 13.39 19.20
N HIS A 568 8.43 14.26 20.09
CA HIS A 568 8.93 13.84 21.41
C HIS A 568 7.86 13.12 22.23
N ARG A 569 6.60 13.58 22.20
CA ARG A 569 5.48 12.90 22.88
C ARG A 569 5.20 11.52 22.26
N PHE A 570 5.23 11.42 20.94
CA PHE A 570 5.04 10.17 20.22
C PHE A 570 6.12 9.15 20.55
N ASP A 571 7.39 9.55 20.57
CA ASP A 571 8.50 8.67 20.93
C ASP A 571 8.36 8.13 22.36
N ASN A 572 7.96 8.99 23.30
CA ASN A 572 7.65 8.56 24.67
C ASN A 572 6.45 7.61 24.73
N TRP A 573 5.41 7.84 23.93
CA TRP A 573 4.26 6.93 23.83
C TRP A 573 4.66 5.55 23.29
N VAL A 574 5.62 5.48 22.37
CA VAL A 574 6.21 4.21 21.91
C VAL A 574 6.90 3.52 23.07
N LEU A 575 7.76 4.23 23.82
CA LEU A 575 8.47 3.67 24.97
C LEU A 575 7.52 3.15 26.05
N ASP A 576 6.47 3.91 26.40
CA ASP A 576 5.45 3.53 27.39
C ASP A 576 4.80 2.18 27.09
N ARG A 577 4.72 1.81 25.80
CA ARG A 577 4.11 0.55 25.36
C ARG A 577 5.12 -0.56 25.21
N VAL A 578 6.28 -0.26 24.64
CA VAL A 578 7.28 -1.29 24.34
C VAL A 578 7.92 -1.79 25.63
N LEU A 579 8.29 -0.88 26.54
CA LEU A 579 8.94 -1.21 27.79
C LEU A 579 7.94 -1.86 28.77
N ASP A 580 8.38 -2.83 29.57
CA ASP A 580 7.57 -3.42 30.66
C ASP A 580 7.64 -2.53 31.90
N GLU A 581 7.25 -1.27 31.78
CA GLU A 581 7.06 -0.45 32.98
C GLU A 581 5.69 -0.83 33.57
N GLU A 582 5.68 -1.41 34.78
CA GLU A 582 4.45 -1.47 35.58
C GLU A 582 3.92 -0.03 35.65
N SER A 583 2.73 0.21 35.10
CA SER A 583 2.13 1.54 35.13
C SER A 583 2.10 2.04 36.58
N PRO A 584 2.64 3.23 36.88
CA PRO A 584 2.57 3.80 38.22
C PRO A 584 1.13 4.03 38.69
#